data_AF-A0A925RG90-F1
#
_entry.id   AF-A0A925RG90-F1
#
_cell.length_a   1.000
_cell.length_b   1.000
_cell.length_c   1.000
_cell.angle_alpha   90.00
_cell.angle_beta   90.00
_cell.angle_gamma   90.00
#
_symmetry.space_group_name_H-M   'P 1'
#
loop_
_entity.id
_entity.type
_entity.pdbx_description
1 polymer ?
#
loop_
_entity_poly.entity_id
_entity_poly.type
_entity_poly.pdbx_seq_one_letter_code
_entity_poly.pdbx_strand_id
1 'polypeptide(L)'
;LNAAADWVRTDKPDPRVVRGGSWEFPAADCRSSARLGSNDLEWKAYDPNRPRSPWWYTTDPARGVGFRLFSGLNSLSREKIEEFWKIDSEDIEFDVNDRIQGGRGVLGLVDKDLPQAILDLQK
;
A
#
# COMPACT_ATOMS: atom_id res chain seq x y z
N LEU A 1 6.79 -21.59 13.71
CA LEU A 1 6.94 -20.14 13.50
C LEU A 1 7.74 -19.91 12.23
N ASN A 2 7.05 -19.78 11.11
CA ASN A 2 7.59 -19.37 9.83
C ASN A 2 7.22 -17.90 9.62
N ALA A 3 8.15 -16.98 9.81
CA ALA A 3 7.87 -15.54 9.71
C ALA A 3 7.32 -15.10 8.34
N ALA A 4 7.55 -15.87 7.28
CA ALA A 4 7.02 -15.59 5.94
C ALA A 4 5.58 -16.10 5.74
N ALA A 5 5.15 -17.12 6.49
CA ALA A 5 3.81 -17.71 6.37
C ALA A 5 2.87 -17.27 7.51
N ASP A 6 3.42 -17.01 8.69
CA ASP A 6 2.67 -16.72 9.93
C ASP A 6 2.46 -15.19 10.12
N TRP A 7 2.48 -14.42 9.04
CA TRP A 7 2.24 -12.98 9.10
C TRP A 7 0.74 -12.69 9.26
N VAL A 8 0.41 -11.74 10.13
CA VAL A 8 -0.98 -11.39 10.44
C VAL A 8 -1.47 -10.39 9.40
N ARG A 9 -2.53 -10.77 8.66
CA ARG A 9 -3.31 -9.82 7.87
C ARG A 9 -4.26 -9.06 8.79
N THR A 10 -4.39 -7.77 8.54
CA THR A 10 -5.43 -6.94 9.18
C THR A 10 -6.58 -6.80 8.20
N ASP A 11 -7.80 -6.75 8.73
CA ASP A 11 -9.05 -6.53 8.01
C ASP A 11 -9.41 -5.04 7.86
N LYS A 12 -8.58 -4.16 8.43
CA LYS A 12 -8.78 -2.69 8.45
C LYS A 12 -7.71 -1.96 7.65
N PRO A 13 -8.01 -0.78 7.09
CA PRO A 13 -7.03 0.03 6.37
C PRO A 13 -5.89 0.48 7.29
N ASP A 14 -6.16 0.80 8.55
CA ASP A 14 -5.20 1.15 9.59
C ASP A 14 -5.56 0.51 10.96
N PRO A 15 -4.59 0.32 11.87
CA PRO A 15 -3.17 0.65 11.77
C PRO A 15 -2.36 -0.39 10.95
N ARG A 16 -1.54 0.10 10.02
CA ARG A 16 -0.46 -0.64 9.34
C ARG A 16 0.88 -0.34 9.99
N VAL A 17 1.84 -1.24 9.90
CA VAL A 17 3.13 -1.09 10.59
C VAL A 17 4.10 -0.24 9.77
N VAL A 18 4.56 0.88 10.33
CA VAL A 18 5.70 1.67 9.86
C VAL A 18 6.91 1.43 10.78
N ARG A 19 8.11 1.35 10.18
CA ARG A 19 9.36 0.95 10.85
C ARG A 19 10.49 1.94 10.56
N GLY A 20 11.45 2.02 11.48
CA GLY A 20 12.72 2.73 11.29
C GLY A 20 12.73 4.18 11.80
N GLY A 21 11.57 4.82 11.90
CA GLY A 21 11.44 6.23 12.29
C GLY A 21 11.70 7.20 11.13
N SER A 22 11.42 8.49 11.36
CA SER A 22 11.58 9.57 10.38
C SER A 22 12.56 10.63 10.90
N TRP A 23 12.86 11.63 10.07
CA TRP A 23 13.70 12.78 10.43
C TRP A 23 13.10 13.69 11.51
N GLU A 24 11.81 13.55 11.80
CA GLU A 24 11.10 14.31 12.84
C GLU A 24 11.21 13.64 14.22
N PHE A 25 11.61 12.37 14.28
CA PHE A 25 11.62 11.61 15.52
C PHE A 25 12.96 11.69 16.25
N PRO A 26 12.95 11.72 17.60
CA PRO A 26 14.16 11.58 18.40
C PRO A 26 14.89 10.27 18.11
N ALA A 27 16.22 10.29 18.23
CA ALA A 27 17.06 9.10 17.98
C ALA A 27 16.67 7.88 18.83
N ALA A 28 16.13 8.08 20.04
CA ALA A 28 15.66 7.02 20.92
C ALA A 28 14.46 6.22 20.35
N ASP A 29 13.67 6.85 19.48
CA ASP A 29 12.49 6.28 18.84
C ASP A 29 12.81 5.62 17.49
N CYS A 30 13.95 5.94 16.87
CA CYS A 30 14.42 5.39 15.61
C CYS A 30 15.21 4.08 15.78
N ARG A 31 14.55 3.03 16.30
CA ARG A 31 15.16 1.72 16.55
C ARG A 31 14.70 0.67 15.56
N SER A 32 15.53 -0.36 15.32
CA SER A 32 15.14 -1.52 14.49
C SER A 32 13.91 -2.26 15.02
N SER A 33 13.65 -2.19 16.34
CA SER A 33 12.48 -2.76 16.99
C SER A 33 11.26 -1.84 17.04
N ALA A 34 11.41 -0.54 16.77
CA ALA A 34 10.33 0.46 16.87
C ALA A 34 9.24 0.22 15.81
N ARG A 35 7.98 0.09 16.24
CA ARG A 35 6.81 -0.06 15.36
C ARG A 35 5.82 1.05 15.66
N LEU A 36 5.58 1.87 14.64
CA LEU A 36 4.54 2.87 14.62
C LEU A 36 3.34 2.30 13.87
N GLY A 37 2.14 2.39 14.44
CA GLY A 37 0.91 2.13 13.69
C GLY A 37 0.56 3.34 12.83
N SER A 38 0.13 3.12 11.59
CA SER A 38 -0.48 4.19 10.80
C SER A 38 -1.75 4.69 11.47
N ASN A 39 -2.08 5.95 11.21
CA ASN A 39 -3.28 6.60 11.73
C ASN A 39 -3.91 7.40 10.59
N ASP A 40 -4.87 6.81 9.89
CA ASP A 40 -5.44 7.41 8.69
C ASP A 40 -6.15 8.73 8.98
N LEU A 41 -6.86 8.80 10.10
CA LEU A 41 -7.60 10.00 10.51
C LEU A 41 -6.68 11.19 10.77
N GLU A 42 -5.61 10.97 11.53
CA GLU A 42 -4.60 11.98 11.82
C GLU A 42 -3.81 12.32 10.56
N TRP A 43 -3.41 11.31 9.80
CA TRP A 43 -2.51 11.51 8.66
C TRP A 43 -3.16 12.24 7.50
N LYS A 44 -4.49 12.12 7.35
CA LYS A 44 -5.32 12.84 6.35
C LYS A 44 -5.90 14.16 6.88
N ALA A 45 -5.57 14.60 8.09
CA ALA A 45 -6.23 15.74 8.73
C ALA A 45 -6.13 17.05 7.93
N TYR A 46 -5.04 17.24 7.18
CA TYR A 46 -4.80 18.42 6.36
C TYR A 46 -5.26 18.26 4.90
N ASP A 47 -5.96 17.18 4.55
CA ASP A 47 -6.56 17.03 3.22
C ASP A 47 -7.70 18.06 3.03
N PRO A 48 -7.57 19.05 2.12
CA PRO A 48 -8.60 20.05 1.86
C PRO A 48 -9.83 19.51 1.13
N ASN A 49 -9.79 18.29 0.58
CA ASN A 49 -10.91 17.74 -0.20
C ASN A 49 -12.12 17.40 0.68
N ARG A 50 -13.31 17.54 0.09
CA ARG A 50 -14.57 17.07 0.67
C ARG A 50 -15.36 16.28 -0.39
N PRO A 51 -15.53 14.95 -0.26
CA PRO A 51 -14.93 14.08 0.77
C PRO A 51 -13.39 13.98 0.65
N ARG A 52 -12.72 13.58 1.73
CA ARG A 52 -11.26 13.38 1.74
C ARG A 52 -10.87 12.23 0.80
N SER A 53 -9.65 12.27 0.29
CA SER A 53 -9.11 11.19 -0.52
C SER A 53 -8.70 10.00 0.36
N PRO A 54 -9.00 8.75 -0.05
CA PRO A 54 -8.49 7.56 0.61
C PRO A 54 -6.96 7.43 0.60
N TRP A 55 -6.28 8.05 -0.37
CA TRP A 55 -4.85 7.84 -0.61
C TRP A 55 -3.96 9.05 -0.34
N TRP A 56 -4.52 10.19 0.09
CA TRP A 56 -3.74 11.43 0.25
C TRP A 56 -3.50 11.76 1.73
N TYR A 57 -2.31 11.40 2.19
CA TYR A 57 -1.83 11.70 3.54
C TYR A 57 -0.98 12.97 3.53
N THR A 58 -1.39 13.98 4.30
CA THR A 58 -0.99 15.39 4.11
C THR A 58 -0.36 16.06 5.33
N THR A 59 -0.37 15.39 6.48
CA THR A 59 0.27 15.89 7.69
C THR A 59 1.77 15.59 7.72
N ASP A 60 2.52 16.31 8.55
CA ASP A 60 3.97 16.15 8.72
C ASP A 60 4.39 14.72 9.12
N PRO A 61 3.74 14.05 10.09
CA PRO A 61 4.06 12.65 10.42
C PRO A 61 3.96 11.70 9.22
N ALA A 62 3.01 11.94 8.32
CA ALA A 62 2.86 11.14 7.11
C ALA A 62 3.94 11.43 6.06
N ARG A 63 4.53 12.63 6.03
CA ARG A 63 5.67 12.97 5.15
C ARG A 63 6.94 12.18 5.51
N GLY A 64 7.02 11.69 6.74
CA GLY A 64 8.06 10.78 7.19
C GLY A 64 7.90 9.34 6.69
N VAL A 65 6.79 9.00 6.04
CA VAL A 65 6.50 7.64 5.55
C VAL A 65 6.93 7.49 4.10
N GLY A 66 7.67 6.42 3.82
CA GLY A 66 8.07 6.03 2.47
C GLY A 66 8.03 4.53 2.29
N PHE A 67 8.59 4.03 1.18
CA PHE A 67 8.67 2.60 0.90
C PHE A 67 10.13 2.15 0.76
N ARG A 68 10.38 0.91 1.14
CA ARG A 68 11.64 0.20 0.87
C ARG A 68 11.31 -1.05 0.08
N LEU A 69 11.83 -1.12 -1.14
CA LEU A 69 11.68 -2.32 -1.96
C LEU A 69 12.54 -3.44 -1.39
N PHE A 70 11.99 -4.65 -1.40
CA PHE A 70 12.71 -5.87 -1.09
C PHE A 70 12.32 -6.93 -2.13
N SER A 71 13.22 -7.88 -2.34
CA SER A 71 12.96 -9.05 -3.16
C SER A 71 13.35 -10.28 -2.36
N GLY A 72 12.52 -11.32 -2.43
CA GLY A 72 12.87 -12.61 -1.85
C GLY A 72 14.09 -13.19 -2.57
N LEU A 73 15.00 -13.82 -1.82
CA LEU A 73 16.15 -14.51 -2.42
C LEU A 73 15.69 -15.63 -3.38
N ASN A 74 14.61 -16.33 -3.02
CA ASN A 74 13.97 -17.34 -3.83
C ASN A 74 12.68 -16.78 -4.44
N SER A 75 12.40 -17.12 -5.70
CA SER A 75 11.12 -16.75 -6.33
C SER A 75 9.96 -17.41 -5.58
N LEU A 76 8.89 -16.64 -5.38
CA LEU A 76 7.62 -17.17 -4.89
C LEU A 76 6.83 -17.77 -6.06
N SER A 77 5.92 -18.70 -5.74
CA SER A 77 4.97 -19.21 -6.73
C SER A 77 3.93 -18.13 -7.06
N ARG A 78 3.32 -18.23 -8.24
CA ARG A 78 2.32 -17.25 -8.70
C ARG A 78 1.15 -17.15 -7.72
N GLU A 79 0.70 -18.29 -7.18
CA GLU A 79 -0.42 -18.37 -6.24
C GLU A 79 -0.13 -17.58 -4.96
N LYS A 80 1.09 -17.67 -4.42
CA LYS A 80 1.51 -16.94 -3.23
C LYS A 80 1.65 -15.45 -3.48
N ILE A 81 2.13 -15.08 -4.66
CA ILE A 81 2.20 -13.69 -5.09
C ILE A 81 0.78 -13.14 -5.17
N GLU A 82 -0.10 -13.77 -5.94
CA GLU A 82 -1.50 -13.36 -6.08
C GLU A 82 -2.22 -13.27 -4.73
N GLU A 83 -2.00 -14.24 -3.85
CA GLU A 83 -2.51 -14.19 -2.48
C GLU A 83 -2.04 -12.92 -1.78
N PHE A 84 -0.74 -12.61 -1.77
CA PHE A 84 -0.17 -11.41 -1.13
C PHE A 84 -0.78 -10.10 -1.63
N TRP A 85 -1.05 -9.98 -2.94
CA TRP A 85 -1.58 -8.76 -3.56
C TRP A 85 -3.10 -8.59 -3.45
N LYS A 86 -3.84 -9.58 -2.92
CA LYS A 86 -5.28 -9.45 -2.68
C LYS A 86 -5.56 -8.32 -1.68
N ILE A 87 -6.58 -7.54 -1.99
CA ILE A 87 -7.16 -6.57 -1.06
C ILE A 87 -7.57 -7.31 0.22
N ASP A 88 -7.19 -6.78 1.37
CA ASP A 88 -7.39 -7.40 2.67
C ASP A 88 -8.41 -6.67 3.55
N SER A 89 -9.02 -5.59 3.06
CA SER A 89 -9.99 -4.78 3.80
C SER A 89 -11.14 -4.34 2.90
N GLU A 90 -12.37 -4.47 3.41
CA GLU A 90 -13.61 -4.06 2.71
C GLU A 90 -13.61 -2.55 2.40
N ASP A 91 -13.07 -1.73 3.31
CA ASP A 91 -12.96 -0.28 3.10
C ASP A 91 -12.04 0.05 1.92
N ILE A 92 -10.90 -0.65 1.82
CA ILE A 92 -9.96 -0.49 0.69
C ILE A 92 -10.62 -0.94 -0.61
N GLU A 93 -11.34 -2.06 -0.59
CA GLU A 93 -12.07 -2.55 -1.75
C GLU A 93 -13.12 -1.54 -2.24
N PHE A 94 -13.90 -1.00 -1.31
CA PHE A 94 -14.88 0.05 -1.61
C PHE A 94 -14.22 1.28 -2.22
N ASP A 95 -13.16 1.80 -1.59
CA ASP A 95 -12.44 2.97 -2.06
C ASP A 95 -11.83 2.76 -3.46
N VAL A 96 -11.25 1.60 -3.73
CA VAL A 96 -10.72 1.26 -5.07
C VAL A 96 -11.86 1.23 -6.11
N ASN A 97 -12.95 0.55 -5.79
CA ASN A 97 -14.09 0.40 -6.69
C ASN A 97 -14.78 1.73 -6.99
N ASP A 98 -14.99 2.59 -5.99
CA ASP A 98 -15.54 3.94 -6.19
C ASP A 98 -14.69 4.76 -7.17
N ARG A 99 -13.35 4.68 -7.05
CA ARG A 99 -12.45 5.40 -7.95
C ARG A 99 -12.48 4.87 -9.38
N ILE A 100 -12.59 3.55 -9.56
CA ILE A 100 -12.73 2.95 -10.88
C ILE A 100 -14.07 3.36 -11.51
N GLN A 101 -15.17 3.23 -10.76
CA GLN A 101 -16.51 3.60 -11.23
C GLN A 101 -16.63 5.10 -11.54
N GLY A 102 -15.97 5.95 -10.75
CA GLY A 102 -15.88 7.38 -10.96
C GLY A 102 -14.98 7.81 -12.13
N GLY A 103 -14.44 6.87 -12.93
CA GLY A 103 -13.58 7.14 -14.07
C GLY A 103 -12.18 7.64 -13.71
N ARG A 104 -11.77 7.47 -12.44
CA ARG A 104 -10.44 7.85 -11.93
C ARG A 104 -9.48 6.66 -11.83
N GLY A 105 -9.85 5.53 -12.43
CA GLY A 105 -9.05 4.31 -12.50
C GLY A 105 -9.51 3.42 -13.65
N VAL A 106 -8.65 2.49 -14.06
CA VAL A 106 -8.92 1.52 -15.12
C VAL A 106 -8.40 0.15 -14.67
N LEU A 107 -9.24 -0.88 -14.82
CA LEU A 107 -8.79 -2.26 -14.70
C LEU A 107 -8.22 -2.70 -16.06
N GLY A 108 -6.97 -3.14 -16.05
CA GLY A 108 -6.30 -3.70 -17.22
C GLY A 108 -5.82 -5.12 -16.93
N LEU A 109 -5.77 -5.95 -17.97
CA LEU A 109 -4.99 -7.18 -17.89
C LEU A 109 -3.53 -6.80 -17.66
N VAL A 110 -2.83 -7.52 -16.79
CA VAL A 110 -1.39 -7.35 -16.60
C VAL A 110 -0.72 -8.60 -17.14
N ASP A 111 -0.27 -8.52 -18.39
CA ASP A 111 0.53 -9.56 -19.03
C ASP A 111 1.92 -9.01 -19.36
N LYS A 112 2.96 -9.82 -19.19
CA LYS A 112 4.33 -9.46 -19.57
C LYS A 112 4.45 -9.12 -21.07
N ASP A 113 3.61 -9.73 -21.90
CA ASP A 113 3.61 -9.57 -23.35
C ASP A 113 2.62 -8.47 -23.80
N LEU A 114 1.84 -7.89 -22.87
CA LEU A 114 0.86 -6.85 -23.16
C LEU A 114 1.44 -5.63 -23.90
N PRO A 115 2.63 -5.09 -23.53
CA PRO A 115 3.21 -3.97 -24.27
C PRO A 115 3.44 -4.31 -25.75
N GLN A 116 3.89 -5.54 -26.03
CA GLN A 116 4.12 -6.00 -27.39
C GLN A 116 2.80 -6.21 -28.15
N ALA A 117 1.80 -6.81 -27.50
CA ALA A 117 0.48 -7.00 -28.08
C ALA A 117 -0.21 -5.68 -28.48
N ILE A 118 -0.02 -4.62 -27.69
CA ILE A 118 -0.54 -3.27 -28.02
C ILE A 118 0.09 -2.72 -29.30
N LEU A 119 1.42 -2.87 -29.46
CA LEU A 119 2.13 -2.41 -30.65
C LEU A 119 1.69 -3.15 -31.91
N ASP A 120 1.39 -4.44 -31.80
CA ASP A 120 0.99 -5.26 -32.94
C ASP A 120 -0.45 -4.98 -33.41
N LEU A 121 -1.33 -4.47 -32.53
CA LEU A 121 -2.70 -4.04 -32.89
C LEU A 121 -2.76 -2.68 -33.60
N GLN A 122 -1.69 -1.87 -33.54
CA GLN A 122 -1.63 -0.53 -34.15
C GLN A 122 -1.05 -0.53 -35.58
N LYS A 123 -0.61 -1.70 -36.08
CA LYS A 123 -0.11 -1.91 -37.45
C LYS A 123 -1.25 -2.29 -38.39
#